data_AF-A0A2M7JU15-F1
#
_entry.id   AF-A0A2M7JU15-F1
#
_cell.length_a   1.000
_cell.length_b   1.000
_cell.length_c   1.000
_cell.angle_alpha   90.00
_cell.angle_beta   90.00
_cell.angle_gamma   90.00
#
_symmetry.space_group_name_H-M   'P 1'
#
loop_
_entity.id
_entity.type
_entity.pdbx_description
1 polymer ?
#
loop_
_entity_poly.entity_id
_entity_poly.type
_entity_poly.pdbx_seq_one_letter_code
_entity_poly.pdbx_strand_id
1 'polypeptide(L)'
;EVPDVIDGLAFERLNSASGPTTGEIRRPSDSKIPKEVVFIQCTGSRDPERYMPYCSRVCCMYTAKHARLYKHKVHDGQTYIFYMDIRSTGKGYEEFIQQGMEEEGILYLRGRVSRIFRDGEKVIVWGVDTLTGKKVEISADMVVLATAIVPQKDAKDLAKKLGIKTDEYGFLTEVQRKLRPVETDIEGIYIAGCAQGPKDIADAVAHANAAASKVQVLFAKN
;
A
#
# COMPACT_ATOMS: atom_id res chain seq x y z
N GLU A 1 -19.02 4.49 10.94
CA GLU A 1 -18.08 3.43 10.53
C GLU A 1 -18.83 2.30 9.86
N VAL A 2 -18.25 1.69 8.82
CA VAL A 2 -18.76 0.45 8.21
C VAL A 2 -17.78 -0.65 8.61
N PRO A 3 -18.13 -1.58 9.52
CA PRO A 3 -17.18 -2.52 10.13
C PRO A 3 -16.40 -3.39 9.14
N ASP A 4 -17.00 -3.75 8.01
CA ASP A 4 -16.38 -4.59 6.98
C ASP A 4 -15.58 -3.81 5.93
N VAL A 5 -15.37 -2.51 6.17
CA VAL A 5 -14.40 -1.68 5.43
C VAL A 5 -13.13 -1.58 6.29
N ILE A 6 -12.07 -2.22 5.83
CA ILE A 6 -10.78 -2.29 6.54
C ILE A 6 -9.66 -1.72 5.68
N ASP A 7 -8.52 -1.38 6.28
CA ASP A 7 -7.32 -1.04 5.52
C ASP A 7 -6.46 -2.26 5.18
N GLY A 8 -5.50 -2.08 4.27
CA GLY A 8 -4.59 -3.15 3.85
C GLY A 8 -3.72 -3.73 4.98
N LEU A 9 -3.42 -2.96 6.03
CA LEU A 9 -2.64 -3.47 7.18
C LEU A 9 -3.50 -4.36 8.09
N ALA A 10 -4.77 -3.99 8.30
CA ALA A 10 -5.73 -4.84 8.97
C ALA A 10 -5.94 -6.15 8.19
N PHE A 11 -6.07 -6.07 6.86
CA PHE A 11 -6.15 -7.26 6.01
C PHE A 11 -4.90 -8.15 6.14
N GLU A 12 -3.69 -7.58 6.18
CA GLU A 12 -2.47 -8.35 6.46
C GLU A 12 -2.54 -9.10 7.80
N ARG A 13 -3.09 -8.46 8.84
CA ARG A 13 -3.25 -9.13 10.14
C ARG A 13 -4.23 -10.29 10.05
N LEU A 14 -5.37 -10.14 9.37
CA LEU A 14 -6.32 -11.24 9.15
C LEU A 14 -5.70 -12.38 8.34
N ASN A 15 -4.90 -12.04 7.33
CA ASN A 15 -4.24 -13.01 6.46
C ASN A 15 -3.03 -13.69 7.12
N SER A 16 -2.42 -13.10 8.15
CA SER A 16 -1.24 -13.64 8.82
C SER A 16 -1.57 -14.88 9.66
N ALA A 17 -0.75 -15.94 9.57
CA ALA A 17 -0.91 -17.14 10.39
C ALA A 17 -0.76 -16.87 11.90
N SER A 18 0.05 -15.88 12.27
CA SER A 18 0.16 -15.34 13.65
C SER A 18 -0.79 -14.15 13.88
N GLY A 19 -1.80 -14.02 13.02
CA GLY A 19 -2.86 -13.02 13.08
C GLY A 19 -3.91 -13.32 14.15
N PRO A 20 -4.79 -12.35 14.45
CA PRO A 20 -5.90 -12.54 15.39
C PRO A 20 -6.88 -13.65 14.95
N THR A 21 -6.92 -13.97 13.66
CA THR A 21 -7.77 -15.01 13.08
C THR A 21 -6.97 -16.21 12.57
N THR A 22 -5.72 -16.37 13.04
CA THR A 22 -4.83 -17.49 12.67
C THR A 22 -4.69 -17.72 11.16
N GLY A 23 -4.77 -16.64 10.38
CA GLY A 23 -4.66 -16.67 8.93
C GLY A 23 -5.97 -16.90 8.18
N GLU A 24 -7.09 -17.08 8.88
CA GLU A 24 -8.41 -17.13 8.26
C GLU A 24 -8.94 -15.72 8.02
N ILE A 25 -9.28 -15.41 6.77
CA ILE A 25 -9.81 -14.09 6.41
C ILE A 25 -11.29 -14.07 6.81
N ARG A 26 -11.59 -13.39 7.92
CA ARG A 26 -12.94 -13.28 8.49
C ARG A 26 -13.39 -11.83 8.56
N ARG A 27 -14.67 -11.60 8.28
CA ARG A 27 -15.32 -10.29 8.40
C ARG A 27 -15.27 -9.77 9.84
N PRO A 28 -14.85 -8.51 10.07
CA PRO A 28 -14.87 -7.92 11.41
C PRO A 28 -16.27 -7.84 12.02
N SER A 29 -17.33 -7.72 11.21
CA SER A 29 -18.68 -7.54 11.76
C SER A 29 -19.27 -8.79 12.41
N ASP A 30 -19.03 -9.96 11.82
CA ASP A 30 -19.75 -11.20 12.14
C ASP A 30 -18.88 -12.47 12.06
N SER A 31 -17.58 -12.32 11.82
CA SER A 31 -16.60 -13.41 11.70
C SER A 31 -16.87 -14.42 10.57
N LYS A 32 -17.81 -14.15 9.64
CA LYS A 32 -18.04 -15.00 8.47
C LYS A 32 -16.89 -14.86 7.47
N ILE A 33 -16.67 -15.88 6.66
CA ILE A 33 -15.72 -15.83 5.54
C ILE A 33 -16.34 -14.97 4.43
N PRO A 34 -15.71 -13.85 4.02
CA PRO A 34 -16.23 -13.06 2.92
C PRO A 34 -16.10 -13.85 1.62
N LYS A 35 -17.09 -13.75 0.74
CA LYS A 35 -17.07 -14.36 -0.60
C LYS A 35 -16.79 -13.33 -1.68
N GLU A 36 -17.29 -12.11 -1.50
CA GLU A 36 -17.06 -10.98 -2.39
C GLU A 36 -16.13 -9.96 -1.73
N VAL A 37 -14.89 -9.83 -2.20
CA VAL A 37 -13.91 -8.88 -1.63
C VAL A 37 -13.52 -7.81 -2.67
N VAL A 38 -13.66 -6.55 -2.29
CA VAL A 38 -13.30 -5.41 -3.14
C VAL A 38 -12.10 -4.67 -2.57
N PHE A 39 -11.02 -4.58 -3.33
CA PHE A 39 -9.86 -3.77 -3.03
C PHE A 39 -9.94 -2.42 -3.74
N ILE A 40 -9.68 -1.34 -3.02
CA ILE A 40 -9.74 0.03 -3.56
C ILE A 40 -8.34 0.65 -3.52
N GLN A 41 -7.75 0.83 -4.71
CA GLN A 41 -6.44 1.44 -4.87
C GLN A 41 -6.46 2.94 -4.57
N CYS A 42 -5.27 3.47 -4.28
CA CYS A 42 -5.03 4.91 -4.11
C CYS A 42 -5.91 5.54 -3.02
N THR A 43 -6.24 4.80 -1.96
CA THR A 43 -7.04 5.37 -0.86
C THR A 43 -6.18 6.35 -0.06
N GLY A 44 -6.44 7.64 -0.23
CA GLY A 44 -5.65 8.73 0.35
C GLY A 44 -4.31 8.99 -0.33
N SER A 45 -4.01 8.34 -1.47
CA SER A 45 -2.83 8.64 -2.30
C SER A 45 -3.27 9.18 -3.65
N ARG A 46 -2.47 10.05 -4.27
CA ARG A 46 -2.82 10.72 -5.53
C ARG A 46 -4.17 11.44 -5.43
N ASP A 47 -4.43 12.04 -4.28
CA ASP A 47 -5.69 12.67 -3.92
C ASP A 47 -5.46 14.06 -3.29
N PRO A 48 -4.95 15.03 -4.08
CA PRO A 48 -4.54 16.35 -3.57
C PRO A 48 -5.66 17.14 -2.90
N GLU A 49 -6.92 16.88 -3.28
CA GLU A 49 -8.09 17.58 -2.73
C GLU A 49 -8.49 17.08 -1.34
N ARG A 50 -8.09 15.86 -0.96
CA ARG A 50 -8.57 15.21 0.28
C ARG A 50 -7.47 14.76 1.22
N TYR A 51 -6.32 14.32 0.69
CA TYR A 51 -5.22 13.81 1.51
C TYR A 51 -3.86 13.97 0.81
N MET A 52 -3.16 12.88 0.45
CA MET A 52 -1.80 12.96 -0.08
C MET A 52 -1.77 13.06 -1.61
N PRO A 53 -1.04 14.03 -2.19
CA PRO A 53 -0.95 14.21 -3.65
C PRO A 53 -0.02 13.18 -4.32
N TYR A 54 0.85 12.52 -3.55
CA TYR A 54 1.84 11.58 -4.07
C TYR A 54 1.32 10.14 -4.13
N CYS A 55 2.04 9.30 -4.87
CA CYS A 55 1.80 7.86 -4.95
C CYS A 55 2.52 7.13 -3.80
N SER A 56 1.83 6.21 -3.13
CA SER A 56 2.44 5.37 -2.09
C SER A 56 3.24 4.18 -2.61
N ARG A 57 3.43 4.09 -3.94
CA ARG A 57 4.32 3.19 -4.68
C ARG A 57 4.05 1.68 -4.59
N VAL A 58 3.71 1.16 -3.41
CA VAL A 58 3.60 -0.28 -3.12
C VAL A 58 2.17 -0.80 -3.12
N CYS A 59 1.16 0.09 -3.11
CA CYS A 59 -0.24 -0.28 -2.96
C CYS A 59 -0.78 -1.17 -4.09
N CYS A 60 -0.35 -0.94 -5.33
CA CYS A 60 -0.67 -1.82 -6.45
C CYS A 60 -0.22 -3.26 -6.17
N MET A 61 1.01 -3.42 -5.69
CA MET A 61 1.64 -4.74 -5.52
C MET A 61 1.17 -5.48 -4.28
N TYR A 62 1.06 -4.82 -3.12
CA TYR A 62 0.53 -5.53 -1.96
C TYR A 62 -0.94 -5.90 -2.15
N THR A 63 -1.71 -5.11 -2.91
CA THR A 63 -3.11 -5.43 -3.19
C THR A 63 -3.21 -6.64 -4.10
N ALA A 64 -2.38 -6.71 -5.15
CA ALA A 64 -2.27 -7.92 -5.96
C ALA A 64 -1.93 -9.12 -5.08
N LYS A 65 -0.94 -8.98 -4.18
CA LYS A 65 -0.58 -10.04 -3.22
C LYS A 65 -1.75 -10.43 -2.32
N HIS A 66 -2.49 -9.46 -1.77
CA HIS A 66 -3.65 -9.72 -0.92
C HIS A 66 -4.76 -10.47 -1.64
N ALA A 67 -5.08 -10.05 -2.86
CA ALA A 67 -6.09 -10.70 -3.68
C ALA A 67 -5.70 -12.15 -4.01
N ARG A 68 -4.42 -12.38 -4.35
CA ARG A 68 -3.91 -13.74 -4.61
C ARG A 68 -3.96 -14.63 -3.35
N LEU A 69 -3.45 -14.12 -2.22
CA LEU A 69 -3.49 -14.86 -0.95
C LEU A 69 -4.92 -15.14 -0.47
N TYR A 70 -5.85 -14.24 -0.75
CA TYR A 70 -7.28 -14.51 -0.52
C TYR A 70 -7.78 -15.65 -1.40
N LYS A 71 -7.52 -15.62 -2.72
CA LYS A 71 -7.92 -16.69 -3.65
C LYS A 71 -7.32 -18.06 -3.30
N HIS A 72 -6.15 -18.08 -2.67
CA HIS A 72 -5.52 -19.32 -2.18
C HIS A 72 -6.14 -19.87 -0.89
N LYS A 73 -6.90 -19.07 -0.15
CA LYS A 73 -7.55 -19.47 1.11
C LYS A 73 -9.07 -19.63 0.98
N VAL A 74 -9.67 -18.84 0.09
CA VAL A 74 -11.11 -18.81 -0.19
C VAL A 74 -11.26 -19.07 -1.69
N HIS A 75 -11.15 -20.34 -2.08
CA HIS A 75 -11.09 -20.75 -3.49
C HIS A 75 -12.31 -20.33 -4.30
N ASP A 76 -13.49 -20.40 -3.68
CA ASP A 76 -14.78 -20.00 -4.26
C ASP A 76 -15.11 -18.51 -4.08
N GLY A 77 -14.21 -17.73 -3.49
CA GLY A 77 -14.35 -16.30 -3.33
C GLY A 77 -13.98 -15.53 -4.60
N GLN A 78 -14.61 -14.40 -4.83
CA GLN A 78 -14.29 -13.48 -5.92
C GLN A 78 -13.62 -12.21 -5.39
N THR A 79 -12.66 -11.70 -6.18
CA THR A 79 -11.95 -10.45 -5.86
C THR A 79 -12.11 -9.43 -6.98
N TYR A 80 -12.25 -8.18 -6.60
CA TYR A 80 -12.26 -7.04 -7.51
C TYR A 80 -11.24 -6.01 -7.05
N ILE A 81 -10.48 -5.44 -7.99
CA ILE A 81 -9.51 -4.39 -7.70
C ILE A 81 -9.90 -3.17 -8.53
N PHE A 82 -10.39 -2.12 -7.86
CA PHE A 82 -10.60 -0.82 -8.48
C PHE A 82 -9.29 -0.04 -8.52
N TYR A 83 -8.89 0.41 -9.71
CA TYR A 83 -7.62 1.10 -9.92
C TYR A 83 -7.72 2.24 -10.94
N MET A 84 -6.78 3.19 -10.89
CA MET A 84 -6.61 4.20 -11.94
C MET A 84 -5.55 3.75 -12.95
N ASP A 85 -4.35 3.45 -12.43
CA ASP A 85 -3.22 2.91 -13.15
C ASP A 85 -2.60 1.79 -12.33
N ILE A 86 -2.14 0.73 -12.99
CA ILE A 86 -1.33 -0.31 -12.37
C ILE A 86 0.13 0.17 -12.38
N ARG A 87 0.79 0.14 -11.22
CA ARG A 87 2.21 0.53 -11.08
C ARG A 87 3.03 -0.66 -10.61
N SER A 88 3.53 -1.43 -11.58
CA SER A 88 4.30 -2.67 -11.45
C SER A 88 5.79 -2.46 -11.78
N THR A 89 6.43 -1.44 -11.20
CA THR A 89 7.77 -0.96 -11.65
C THR A 89 8.97 -1.82 -11.20
N GLY A 90 8.74 -2.98 -10.58
CA GLY A 90 9.79 -3.89 -10.10
C GLY A 90 9.99 -5.09 -11.02
N LYS A 91 11.12 -5.80 -10.87
CA LYS A 91 11.38 -7.04 -11.61
C LYS A 91 10.34 -8.10 -11.22
N GLY A 92 9.64 -8.69 -12.19
CA GLY A 92 8.63 -9.72 -11.94
C GLY A 92 7.26 -9.18 -11.48
N TYR A 93 7.10 -7.86 -11.37
CA TYR A 93 5.88 -7.27 -10.79
C TYR A 93 4.71 -7.31 -11.77
N GLU A 94 4.99 -7.12 -13.05
CA GLU A 94 3.96 -7.19 -14.10
C GLU A 94 3.46 -8.63 -14.25
N GLU A 95 4.39 -9.58 -14.32
CA GLU A 95 4.13 -11.01 -14.41
C GLU A 95 3.31 -11.49 -13.21
N PHE A 96 3.62 -10.99 -12.01
CA PHE A 96 2.86 -11.31 -10.79
C PHE A 96 1.39 -10.85 -10.85
N ILE A 97 1.12 -9.70 -11.49
CA ILE A 97 -0.23 -9.18 -11.67
C ILE A 97 -0.97 -9.96 -12.77
N GLN A 98 -0.32 -10.19 -13.91
CA GLN A 98 -0.90 -10.94 -15.03
C GLN A 98 -1.32 -12.35 -14.61
N GLN A 99 -0.45 -13.07 -13.92
CA GLN A 99 -0.79 -14.38 -13.34
C GLN A 99 -2.01 -14.31 -12.41
N GLY A 100 -2.12 -13.27 -11.59
CA GLY A 100 -3.29 -13.09 -10.73
C GLY A 100 -4.59 -12.89 -11.52
N MET A 101 -4.53 -12.17 -12.64
CA MET A 101 -5.68 -11.99 -13.54
C MET A 101 -6.03 -13.30 -14.27
N GLU A 102 -5.04 -13.96 -14.86
CA GLU A 102 -5.21 -15.09 -15.77
C GLU A 102 -5.46 -16.42 -15.06
N GLU A 103 -4.70 -16.72 -14.01
CA GLU A 103 -4.73 -18.01 -13.33
C GLU A 103 -5.72 -18.02 -12.15
N GLU A 104 -5.91 -16.87 -11.50
CA GLU A 104 -6.69 -16.75 -10.26
C GLU A 104 -7.99 -15.96 -10.44
N GLY A 105 -8.28 -15.46 -11.64
CA GLY A 105 -9.55 -14.78 -11.94
C GLY A 105 -9.77 -13.48 -11.16
N ILE A 106 -8.70 -12.80 -10.76
CA ILE A 106 -8.77 -11.51 -10.06
C ILE A 106 -9.22 -10.45 -11.08
N LEU A 107 -10.37 -9.80 -10.82
CA LEU A 107 -10.94 -8.83 -11.73
C LEU A 107 -10.42 -7.42 -11.45
N TYR A 108 -9.78 -6.82 -12.45
CA TYR A 108 -9.31 -5.44 -12.37
C TYR A 108 -10.27 -4.50 -13.10
N LEU A 109 -10.80 -3.53 -12.37
CA LEU A 109 -11.77 -2.55 -12.86
C LEU A 109 -11.11 -1.17 -12.90
N ARG A 110 -10.92 -0.63 -14.10
CA ARG A 110 -10.25 0.66 -14.26
C ARG A 110 -11.21 1.79 -13.95
N GLY A 111 -11.21 2.25 -12.72
CA GLY A 111 -11.81 3.51 -12.32
C GLY A 111 -11.76 3.72 -10.82
N ARG A 112 -11.99 4.97 -10.41
CA ARG A 112 -12.00 5.34 -9.00
C ARG A 112 -13.38 5.07 -8.42
N VAL A 113 -13.42 4.42 -7.26
CA VAL A 113 -14.66 4.26 -6.49
C VAL A 113 -15.18 5.64 -6.08
N SER A 114 -16.46 5.87 -6.35
CA SER A 114 -17.14 7.12 -6.04
C SER A 114 -17.71 7.13 -4.62
N ARG A 115 -18.28 6.00 -4.18
CA ARG A 115 -18.94 5.86 -2.89
C ARG A 115 -18.92 4.42 -2.41
N ILE A 116 -18.82 4.27 -1.10
CA ILE A 116 -19.09 3.03 -0.37
C ILE A 116 -20.14 3.31 0.70
N PHE A 117 -21.08 2.38 0.90
CA PHE A 117 -22.07 2.47 1.96
C PHE A 117 -22.56 1.08 2.35
N ARG A 118 -23.08 0.95 3.57
CA ARG A 118 -23.61 -0.32 4.05
C ARG A 118 -25.06 -0.48 3.60
N ASP A 119 -25.40 -1.68 3.14
CA ASP A 119 -26.78 -2.11 2.87
C ASP A 119 -26.99 -3.51 3.47
N GLY A 120 -27.73 -3.56 4.58
CA GLY A 120 -27.89 -4.77 5.39
C GLY A 120 -26.56 -5.37 5.86
N GLU A 121 -26.30 -6.63 5.46
CA GLU A 121 -25.07 -7.36 5.76
C GLU A 121 -23.94 -7.08 4.75
N LYS A 122 -24.16 -6.31 3.68
CA LYS A 122 -23.20 -6.08 2.61
C LYS A 122 -22.69 -4.64 2.59
N VAL A 123 -21.57 -4.43 1.90
CA VAL A 123 -21.02 -3.12 1.57
C VAL A 123 -21.17 -2.89 0.08
N ILE A 124 -21.98 -1.91 -0.29
CA ILE A 124 -22.18 -1.54 -1.69
C ILE A 124 -21.04 -0.62 -2.12
N VAL A 125 -20.37 -1.00 -3.22
CA VAL A 125 -19.28 -0.23 -3.83
C VAL A 125 -19.74 0.28 -5.18
N TRP A 126 -19.79 1.61 -5.33
CA TRP A 126 -20.13 2.28 -6.57
C TRP A 126 -18.88 2.82 -7.25
N GLY A 127 -18.62 2.34 -8.46
CA GLY A 127 -17.53 2.79 -9.31
C GLY A 127 -17.96 2.96 -10.76
N VAL A 128 -16.98 3.23 -11.60
CA VAL A 128 -17.12 3.24 -13.06
C VAL A 128 -15.99 2.40 -13.59
N ASP A 129 -16.29 1.53 -14.56
CA ASP A 129 -15.26 0.97 -15.42
C ASP A 129 -15.07 1.91 -16.60
N THR A 130 -13.98 2.66 -16.57
CA THR A 130 -13.63 3.65 -17.60
C THR A 130 -13.25 3.02 -18.93
N LEU A 131 -12.91 1.72 -18.97
CA LEU A 131 -12.63 1.02 -20.23
C LEU A 131 -13.92 0.74 -21.00
N THR A 132 -14.99 0.40 -20.30
CA THR A 132 -16.30 0.11 -20.92
C THR A 132 -17.27 1.29 -20.85
N GLY A 133 -16.97 2.32 -20.05
CA GLY A 133 -17.85 3.46 -19.79
C GLY A 133 -19.05 3.12 -18.90
N LYS A 134 -19.11 1.90 -18.34
CA LYS A 134 -20.26 1.44 -17.56
C LYS A 134 -20.10 1.79 -16.08
N LYS A 135 -21.22 2.14 -15.45
CA LYS A 135 -21.32 2.19 -13.99
C LYS A 135 -21.22 0.77 -13.46
N VAL A 136 -20.46 0.60 -12.39
CA VAL A 136 -20.27 -0.69 -11.73
C VAL A 136 -20.76 -0.57 -10.30
N GLU A 137 -21.61 -1.51 -9.90
CA GLU A 137 -22.08 -1.70 -8.53
C GLU A 137 -21.70 -3.10 -8.09
N ILE A 138 -21.01 -3.20 -6.95
CA ILE A 138 -20.61 -4.49 -6.36
C ILE A 138 -21.14 -4.56 -4.94
N SER A 139 -21.85 -5.65 -4.63
CA SER A 139 -22.27 -5.99 -3.27
C SER A 139 -21.21 -6.83 -2.59
N ALA A 140 -20.31 -6.18 -1.85
CA ALA A 140 -19.16 -6.80 -1.23
C ALA A 140 -19.46 -7.31 0.19
N ASP A 141 -18.84 -8.42 0.57
CA ASP A 141 -18.76 -8.87 1.97
C ASP A 141 -17.71 -8.09 2.76
N MET A 142 -16.64 -7.67 2.09
CA MET A 142 -15.53 -6.93 2.68
C MET A 142 -14.93 -5.97 1.66
N VAL A 143 -14.58 -4.77 2.11
CA VAL A 143 -13.85 -3.78 1.31
C VAL A 143 -12.50 -3.51 1.96
N VAL A 144 -11.44 -3.58 1.17
CA VAL A 144 -10.07 -3.35 1.63
C VAL A 144 -9.51 -2.08 0.98
N LEU A 145 -9.17 -1.10 1.80
CA LEU A 145 -8.63 0.18 1.40
C LEU A 145 -7.11 0.09 1.30
N ALA A 146 -6.57 0.31 0.10
CA ALA A 146 -5.14 0.39 -0.11
C ALA A 146 -4.65 1.81 0.27
N THR A 147 -4.37 2.00 1.56
CA THR A 147 -4.12 3.31 2.18
C THR A 147 -2.76 3.91 1.85
N ALA A 148 -2.66 5.23 2.00
CA ALA A 148 -1.43 5.96 1.78
C ALA A 148 -0.35 5.66 2.83
N ILE A 149 0.90 5.56 2.38
CA ILE A 149 2.07 5.63 3.25
C ILE A 149 2.30 7.10 3.60
N VAL A 150 2.33 7.38 4.89
CA VAL A 150 2.59 8.71 5.45
C VAL A 150 3.82 8.66 6.35
N PRO A 151 4.49 9.80 6.59
CA PRO A 151 5.59 9.86 7.54
C PRO A 151 5.15 9.43 8.94
N GLN A 152 6.11 8.95 9.73
CA GLN A 152 5.87 8.69 11.15
C GLN A 152 5.46 9.98 11.88
N LYS A 153 4.60 9.85 12.89
CA LYS A 153 4.02 11.00 13.60
C LYS A 153 5.08 11.89 14.24
N ASP A 154 6.19 11.30 14.67
CA ASP A 154 7.32 11.94 15.32
C ASP A 154 8.48 12.28 14.37
N ALA A 155 8.32 12.05 13.05
CA ALA A 155 9.40 12.24 12.08
C ALA A 155 9.95 13.69 12.07
N LYS A 156 9.08 14.69 12.17
CA LYS A 156 9.48 16.11 12.23
C LYS A 156 10.20 16.46 13.53
N ASP A 157 9.77 15.89 14.65
CA ASP A 157 10.41 16.09 15.95
C ASP A 157 11.79 15.44 15.99
N LEU A 158 11.91 14.24 15.43
CA LEU A 158 13.19 13.55 15.25
C LEU A 158 14.12 14.37 14.35
N ALA A 159 13.62 14.86 13.21
CA ALA A 159 14.40 15.69 12.29
C ALA A 159 14.94 16.94 12.99
N LYS A 160 14.11 17.63 13.78
CA LYS A 160 14.52 18.80 14.57
C LYS A 160 15.60 18.47 15.59
N LYS A 161 15.48 17.34 16.32
CA LYS A 161 16.49 16.90 17.29
C LYS A 161 17.84 16.56 16.65
N LEU A 162 17.80 15.99 15.44
CA LEU A 162 18.98 15.62 14.67
C LEU A 162 19.56 16.76 13.83
N GLY A 163 18.85 17.89 13.71
CA GLY A 163 19.24 19.02 12.86
C GLY A 163 19.11 18.75 11.35
N ILE A 164 18.35 17.72 10.95
CA ILE A 164 18.14 17.35 9.54
C ILE A 164 16.80 17.87 9.02
N LYS A 165 16.63 17.84 7.69
CA LYS A 165 15.45 18.36 7.00
C LYS A 165 14.39 17.28 6.72
N THR A 166 13.15 17.74 6.57
CA THR A 166 12.05 16.98 5.98
C THR A 166 11.53 17.67 4.73
N ASP A 167 10.82 16.93 3.88
CA ASP A 167 10.03 17.51 2.80
C ASP A 167 8.74 18.16 3.35
N GLU A 168 7.94 18.72 2.44
CA GLU A 168 6.67 19.37 2.77
C GLU A 168 5.66 18.41 3.44
N TYR A 169 5.76 17.11 3.16
CA TYR A 169 4.87 16.07 3.70
C TYR A 169 5.36 15.53 5.05
N GLY A 170 6.66 15.66 5.34
CA GLY A 170 7.31 15.22 6.58
C GLY A 170 8.23 14.01 6.45
N PHE A 171 8.53 13.55 5.24
CA PHE A 171 9.58 12.53 5.03
C PHE A 171 10.97 13.14 5.20
N LEU A 172 11.92 12.40 5.75
CA LEU A 172 13.30 12.86 5.89
C LEU A 172 13.93 13.04 4.51
N THR A 173 14.67 14.13 4.30
CA THR A 173 15.24 14.45 2.98
C THR A 173 16.74 14.24 2.94
N GLU A 174 17.19 13.65 1.86
CA GLU A 174 18.58 13.59 1.45
C GLU A 174 19.09 14.95 0.92
N VAL A 175 20.41 15.11 0.87
CA VAL A 175 21.05 16.31 0.26
C VAL A 175 20.79 16.35 -1.24
N GLN A 176 20.92 15.21 -1.92
CA GLN A 176 20.80 15.16 -3.37
C GLN A 176 20.28 13.80 -3.84
N ARG A 177 19.07 13.81 -4.40
CA ARG A 177 18.29 12.66 -4.90
C ARG A 177 19.10 11.61 -5.68
N LYS A 178 20.06 12.04 -6.51
CA LYS A 178 20.76 11.16 -7.47
C LYS A 178 22.12 10.68 -6.96
N LEU A 179 22.95 11.59 -6.44
CA LEU A 179 24.34 11.27 -6.10
C LEU A 179 24.53 10.91 -4.62
N ARG A 180 23.64 11.41 -3.76
CA ARG A 180 23.73 11.25 -2.30
C ARG A 180 22.36 10.89 -1.70
N PRO A 181 21.72 9.79 -2.16
CA PRO A 181 20.31 9.49 -1.84
C PRO A 181 20.07 9.11 -0.37
N VAL A 182 21.12 8.73 0.36
CA VAL A 182 21.06 8.29 1.77
C VAL A 182 21.66 9.29 2.74
N GLU A 183 22.28 10.36 2.24
CA GLU A 183 23.06 11.29 3.06
C GLU A 183 22.22 12.52 3.38
N THR A 184 22.26 12.99 4.62
CA THR A 184 21.64 14.26 5.02
C THR A 184 22.64 15.40 4.92
N ASP A 185 22.15 16.63 5.13
CA ASP A 185 22.99 17.83 5.15
C ASP A 185 23.86 17.95 6.42
N ILE A 186 23.64 17.07 7.39
CA ILE A 186 24.48 16.92 8.57
C ILE A 186 25.42 15.72 8.38
N GLU A 187 26.73 15.98 8.44
CA GLU A 187 27.73 14.92 8.37
C GLU A 187 27.56 13.92 9.52
N GLY A 188 27.71 12.62 9.22
CA GLY A 188 27.48 11.55 10.18
C GLY A 188 26.02 11.12 10.35
N ILE A 189 25.05 11.84 9.78
CA ILE A 189 23.63 11.45 9.81
C ILE A 189 23.17 10.99 8.42
N TYR A 190 22.62 9.78 8.38
CA TYR A 190 22.16 9.10 7.17
C TYR A 190 20.71 8.63 7.35
N ILE A 191 20.01 8.46 6.23
CA ILE A 191 18.62 8.01 6.20
C ILE A 191 18.48 6.72 5.41
N ALA A 192 17.53 5.88 5.81
CA ALA A 192 17.28 4.58 5.19
C ALA A 192 15.78 4.23 5.17
N GLY A 193 15.40 3.36 4.24
CA GLY A 193 14.03 2.83 4.13
C GLY A 193 12.94 3.88 3.87
N CYS A 194 11.74 3.60 4.39
CA CYS A 194 10.54 4.41 4.16
C CYS A 194 10.54 5.76 4.88
N ALA A 195 11.52 6.04 5.76
CA ALA A 195 11.66 7.35 6.38
C ALA A 195 11.90 8.46 5.35
N GLN A 196 12.50 8.11 4.20
CA GLN A 196 12.78 9.02 3.09
C GLN A 196 11.62 9.13 2.07
N GLY A 197 10.64 8.24 2.16
CA GLY A 197 9.49 8.21 1.25
C GLY A 197 8.99 6.79 0.95
N PRO A 198 7.82 6.64 0.30
CA PRO A 198 7.23 5.34 0.00
C PRO A 198 8.15 4.43 -0.85
N LYS A 199 8.44 3.24 -0.34
CA LYS A 199 9.34 2.23 -0.93
C LYS A 199 8.86 0.82 -0.59
N ASP A 200 9.19 -0.14 -1.45
CA ASP A 200 9.05 -1.56 -1.12
C ASP A 200 10.24 -2.06 -0.29
N ILE A 201 10.18 -3.34 0.09
CA ILE A 201 11.19 -3.98 0.93
C ILE A 201 12.55 -4.04 0.22
N ALA A 202 12.58 -4.38 -1.07
CA ALA A 202 13.83 -4.55 -1.80
C ALA A 202 14.59 -3.21 -1.88
N ASP A 203 13.87 -2.14 -2.18
CA ASP A 203 14.43 -0.79 -2.17
C ASP A 203 14.84 -0.34 -0.78
N ALA A 204 14.04 -0.63 0.26
CA ALA A 204 14.37 -0.27 1.63
C ALA A 204 15.67 -0.95 2.10
N VAL A 205 15.86 -2.22 1.73
CA VAL A 205 17.09 -2.98 2.01
C VAL A 205 18.28 -2.40 1.23
N ALA A 206 18.12 -2.12 -0.07
CA ALA A 206 19.16 -1.48 -0.86
C ALA A 206 19.54 -0.10 -0.29
N HIS A 207 18.56 0.67 0.17
CA HIS A 207 18.74 1.97 0.80
C HIS A 207 19.51 1.85 2.13
N ALA A 208 19.19 0.85 2.96
CA ALA A 208 19.90 0.57 4.20
C ALA A 208 21.37 0.14 3.94
N ASN A 209 21.61 -0.71 2.95
CA ASN A 209 22.97 -1.10 2.54
C ASN A 209 23.80 0.11 2.07
N ALA A 210 23.19 1.00 1.28
CA ALA A 210 23.84 2.23 0.83
C ALA A 210 24.20 3.15 2.01
N ALA A 211 23.29 3.31 2.99
CA ALA A 211 23.57 4.08 4.20
C ALA A 211 24.73 3.48 5.01
N ALA A 212 24.73 2.15 5.22
CA ALA A 212 25.80 1.45 5.92
C ALA A 212 27.17 1.63 5.22
N SER A 213 27.20 1.55 3.89
CA SER A 213 28.43 1.80 3.12
C SER A 213 28.96 3.22 3.31
N LYS A 214 28.10 4.24 3.36
CA LYS A 214 28.51 5.63 3.58
C LYS A 214 29.05 5.85 5.01
N VAL A 215 28.45 5.20 6.00
CA VAL A 215 28.96 5.19 7.37
C VAL A 215 30.37 4.57 7.43
N GLN A 216 30.59 3.44 6.74
CA GLN A 216 31.92 2.82 6.68
C GLN A 216 32.97 3.75 6.06
N VAL A 217 32.63 4.51 5.02
CA VAL A 217 33.53 5.51 4.42
C VAL A 217 33.89 6.61 5.41
N LEU A 218 32.94 7.05 6.24
CA LEU A 218 33.23 8.04 7.29
C LEU A 218 34.22 7.48 8.32
N PHE A 219 34.03 6.23 8.76
CA PHE A 219 34.93 5.59 9.73
C PHE A 219 36.31 5.26 9.16
N ALA A 220 36.41 4.88 7.89
CA ALA A 220 37.69 4.53 7.26
C ALA A 220 38.61 5.74 7.01
N LYS A 221 38.09 6.97 7.13
CA LYS A 221 38.89 8.21 7.01
C LYS A 221 39.52 8.65 8.33
N ASN A 222 39.11 8.05 9.45
CA ASN A 222 39.71 8.23 10.78
C ASN A 222 40.63 7.06 11.11
#